data_AF-A0A7J9RK25-F1
#
_entry.id   AF-A0A7J9RK25-F1
#
_cell.length_a   1.000
_cell.length_b   1.000
_cell.length_c   1.000
_cell.angle_alpha   90.00
_cell.angle_beta   90.00
_cell.angle_gamma   90.00
#
_symmetry.space_group_name_H-M   'P 1'
#
loop_
_entity.id
_entity.type
_entity.pdbx_description
1 polymer ?
#
loop_
_entity_poly.entity_id
_entity_poly.type
_entity_poly.pdbx_seq_one_letter_code
_entity_poly.pdbx_strand_id
1 'polypeptide(L)'
;MKESHDLRLRPAIVQDYETGEVLMLAYMDDEALRLTRETGKAHYWSRSRSKLWKKGESSGHEQIVKDILIDCDEDTLLLKVKQIGVACHTGYRSCFYRRIDGEIVATQG
;
A
#
# COMPACT_ATOMS: atom_id res chain seq x y z
N MET A 1 20.79 4.17 28.41
CA MET A 1 20.48 3.07 27.48
C MET A 1 19.47 3.63 26.48
N LYS A 2 19.73 3.52 25.18
CA LYS A 2 18.89 4.13 24.14
C LYS A 2 17.48 3.53 24.22
N GLU A 3 16.47 4.38 24.41
CA GLU A 3 15.07 4.00 24.25
C GLU A 3 14.93 3.35 22.87
N SER A 4 14.35 2.15 22.83
CA SER A 4 13.90 1.55 21.59
C SER A 4 12.85 2.49 21.01
N HIS A 5 13.21 3.24 19.97
CA HIS A 5 12.24 3.89 19.11
C HIS A 5 11.38 2.78 18.49
N ASP A 6 10.24 2.49 19.10
CA ASP A 6 9.24 1.64 18.47
C ASP A 6 8.87 2.30 17.14
N LEU A 7 9.15 1.60 16.03
CA LEU A 7 8.75 2.06 14.71
C LEU A 7 7.23 2.14 14.70
N ARG A 8 6.68 3.36 14.68
CA ARG A 8 5.24 3.57 14.53
C ARG A 8 4.84 3.13 13.12
N LEU A 9 4.25 1.94 13.03
CA LEU A 9 3.74 1.38 11.78
C LEU A 9 2.25 1.67 11.65
N ARG A 10 1.90 2.54 10.70
CA ARG A 10 0.52 2.84 10.34
C ARG A 10 0.03 1.84 9.28
N PRO A 11 -1.14 1.20 9.45
CA PRO A 11 -1.80 0.51 8.35
C PRO A 11 -2.10 1.52 7.23
N ALA A 12 -1.92 1.08 5.98
CA ALA A 12 -2.23 1.87 4.81
C ALA A 12 -3.14 1.06 3.89
N ILE A 13 -4.42 1.45 3.83
CA ILE A 13 -5.39 0.95 2.86
C ILE A 13 -5.11 1.66 1.55
N VAL A 14 -4.96 0.88 0.48
CA VAL A 14 -4.68 1.41 -0.85
C VAL A 14 -5.89 1.19 -1.73
N GLN A 15 -6.42 2.28 -2.27
CA GLN A 15 -7.64 2.28 -3.05
C GLN A 15 -7.40 2.94 -4.40
N ASP A 16 -7.99 2.39 -5.45
CA ASP A 16 -8.00 3.04 -6.74
C ASP A 16 -8.74 4.39 -6.66
N TYR A 17 -8.11 5.44 -7.17
CA TYR A 17 -8.65 6.80 -7.07
C TYR A 17 -9.89 7.05 -7.93
N GLU A 18 -10.10 6.27 -9.00
CA GLU A 18 -11.24 6.43 -9.91
C GLU A 18 -12.39 5.50 -9.52
N THR A 19 -12.08 4.22 -9.25
CA THR A 19 -13.13 3.20 -9.06
C THR A 19 -13.53 2.99 -7.61
N GLY A 20 -12.69 3.40 -6.65
CA GLY A 20 -12.88 3.06 -5.25
C GLY A 20 -12.58 1.58 -4.92
N GLU A 21 -12.02 0.80 -5.85
CA GLU A 21 -11.61 -0.58 -5.56
C GLU A 21 -10.48 -0.61 -4.53
N VAL A 22 -10.62 -1.40 -3.47
CA VAL A 22 -9.51 -1.64 -2.54
C VAL A 22 -8.50 -2.57 -3.20
N LEU A 23 -7.26 -2.09 -3.36
CA LEU A 23 -6.19 -2.76 -4.07
C LEU A 23 -5.32 -3.62 -3.15
N MET A 24 -4.94 -3.08 -1.99
CA MET A 24 -4.11 -3.80 -1.01
C MET A 24 -4.12 -3.12 0.36
N LEU A 25 -3.63 -3.85 1.36
CA LEU A 25 -3.23 -3.31 2.66
C LEU A 25 -1.71 -3.43 2.79
N ALA A 26 -1.06 -2.38 3.26
CA ALA A 26 0.36 -2.38 3.62
C ALA A 26 0.58 -1.62 4.93
N TYR A 27 1.84 -1.44 5.31
CA TYR A 27 2.23 -0.66 6.47
C TYR A 27 3.20 0.44 6.05
N MET A 28 3.17 1.57 6.73
CA MET A 28 4.13 2.67 6.56
C MET A 28 4.71 3.06 7.92
N ASP A 29 6.03 3.16 7.99
CA ASP A 29 6.68 3.96 9.02
C ASP A 29 6.71 5.44 8.59
N ASP A 30 7.26 6.30 9.44
CA ASP A 30 7.36 7.73 9.16
C ASP A 30 8.19 8.03 7.91
N GLU A 31 9.23 7.25 7.64
CA GLU A 31 10.08 7.42 6.46
C GLU A 31 9.35 7.03 5.17
N ALA A 32 8.62 5.90 5.17
CA ALA A 32 7.78 5.51 4.05
C ALA A 32 6.71 6.57 3.74
N LEU A 33 6.07 7.15 4.77
CA LEU A 33 5.08 8.21 4.57
C LEU A 33 5.74 9.48 4.02
N ARG A 34 6.89 9.89 4.56
CA ARG A 34 7.66 11.05 4.10
C ARG A 34 8.01 10.92 2.62
N LEU A 35 8.63 9.80 2.23
CA LEU A 35 9.00 9.53 0.84
C LEU A 35 7.78 9.42 -0.08
N THR A 36 6.68 8.86 0.41
CA THR A 36 5.42 8.81 -0.33
C THR A 36 4.91 10.21 -0.70
N ARG A 37 4.94 11.14 0.26
CA ARG A 37 4.54 12.54 0.04
C ARG A 37 5.48 13.28 -0.90
N GLU A 38 6.78 13.08 -0.75
CA GLU A 38 7.80 13.78 -1.55
C GLU A 38 7.85 13.30 -3.00
N THR A 39 7.76 12.00 -3.22
CA THR A 39 7.93 11.41 -4.55
C THR A 39 6.62 11.30 -5.34
N GLY A 40 5.48 11.41 -4.67
CA GLY A 40 4.17 11.10 -5.24
C GLY A 40 3.99 9.61 -5.61
N LYS A 41 4.87 8.73 -5.12
CA LYS A 41 4.83 7.28 -5.37
C LYS A 41 4.74 6.52 -4.04
N ALA A 42 3.93 5.47 -3.98
CA ALA A 42 3.74 4.75 -2.72
C ALA A 42 5.00 4.00 -2.27
N HIS A 43 5.46 4.31 -1.06
CA HIS A 43 6.51 3.62 -0.34
C HIS A 43 5.91 2.96 0.90
N TYR A 44 6.41 1.78 1.26
CA TYR A 44 5.87 0.98 2.34
C TYR A 44 6.99 0.39 3.20
N TRP A 45 6.65 0.00 4.41
CA TRP A 45 7.50 -0.80 5.29
C TRP A 45 7.10 -2.28 5.21
N SER A 46 8.07 -3.13 4.91
CA SER A 46 7.88 -4.58 4.92
C SER A 46 8.15 -5.12 6.32
N ARG A 47 7.10 -5.48 7.06
CA ARG A 47 7.23 -6.04 8.43
C ARG A 47 8.07 -7.31 8.51
N SER A 48 7.99 -8.18 7.49
CA SER A 48 8.73 -9.44 7.46
C SER A 48 10.21 -9.27 7.07
N ARG A 49 10.53 -8.23 6.29
CA ARG A 49 11.89 -7.95 5.82
C ARG A 49 12.56 -6.82 6.60
N SER A 50 11.85 -6.22 7.55
CA SER A 50 12.24 -5.02 8.31
C SER A 50 12.93 -3.96 7.45
N LYS A 51 12.30 -3.63 6.31
CA LYS A 51 12.86 -2.66 5.37
C LYS A 51 11.81 -1.86 4.62
N LEU A 52 12.17 -0.63 4.30
CA LEU A 52 11.50 0.24 3.34
C LEU A 52 11.54 -0.38 1.94
N TRP A 53 10.48 -0.19 1.16
CA TRP A 53 10.46 -0.52 -0.26
C TRP A 53 9.49 0.38 -1.01
N LYS A 54 9.79 0.66 -2.29
CA LYS A 54 8.92 1.40 -3.19
C LYS A 54 8.05 0.43 -4.00
N LYS A 55 6.74 0.67 -4.07
CA LYS A 55 5.84 -0.19 -4.85
C LYS A 55 6.18 -0.16 -6.33
N GLY A 56 6.41 -1.35 -6.88
CA GLY A 56 6.75 -1.51 -8.30
C GLY A 56 8.22 -1.27 -8.63
N GLU A 57 9.11 -1.10 -7.64
CA GLU A 57 10.54 -0.87 -7.90
C GLU A 57 11.18 -1.94 -8.79
N SER A 58 10.82 -3.21 -8.59
CA SER A 58 11.32 -4.31 -9.41
C SER A 58 10.42 -4.69 -10.59
N SER A 59 9.10 -4.49 -10.47
CA SER A 59 8.12 -4.96 -11.46
C SER A 59 7.62 -3.89 -12.43
N GLY A 60 7.91 -2.61 -12.17
CA GLY A 60 7.29 -1.48 -12.86
C GLY A 60 5.83 -1.21 -12.48
N HIS A 61 5.22 -2.04 -11.61
CA HIS A 61 3.82 -1.88 -11.20
C HIS A 61 3.68 -0.85 -10.08
N GLU A 62 3.91 0.41 -10.43
CA GLU A 62 3.94 1.54 -9.51
C GLU A 62 2.54 1.98 -9.06
N GLN A 63 2.48 2.69 -7.93
CA GLN A 63 1.28 3.37 -7.43
C GLN A 63 1.56 4.86 -7.35
N ILE A 64 0.90 5.63 -8.21
CA ILE A 64 1.00 7.09 -8.24
C ILE A 64 -0.05 7.65 -7.27
N VAL A 65 0.39 8.34 -6.23
CA VAL A 65 -0.48 8.87 -5.19
C VAL A 65 -1.26 10.06 -5.73
N LYS A 66 -2.56 10.06 -5.50
CA LYS A 66 -3.50 11.14 -5.84
C LYS A 66 -4.01 11.86 -4.60
N ASP A 67 -4.19 11.13 -3.51
CA ASP A 67 -4.58 11.69 -2.22
C ASP A 67 -4.12 10.79 -1.08
N ILE A 68 -3.99 11.37 0.11
CA ILE A 68 -3.66 10.66 1.36
C ILE A 68 -4.62 11.17 2.44
N LEU A 69 -5.53 10.29 2.86
CA LEU A 69 -6.44 10.56 3.96
C LEU A 69 -5.96 9.83 5.22
N ILE A 70 -6.40 10.32 6.37
CA ILE A 70 -6.12 9.76 7.68
C ILE A 70 -7.46 9.53 8.41
N ASP A 71 -7.54 8.50 9.24
CA ASP A 71 -8.73 8.21 10.05
C ASP A 71 -8.84 9.10 11.30
N CYS A 72 -9.81 8.83 12.16
CA CYS A 72 -10.24 9.75 13.21
C CYS A 72 -9.30 9.80 14.45
N ASP A 73 -8.53 8.74 14.70
CA ASP A 73 -7.53 8.65 15.78
C ASP A 73 -6.08 8.65 15.23
N GLU A 74 -5.94 8.95 13.95
CA GLU A 74 -4.66 9.22 13.27
C GLU A 74 -3.68 8.05 13.25
N ASP A 75 -4.20 6.82 13.19
CA ASP A 75 -3.37 5.62 13.17
C ASP A 75 -3.37 4.88 11.83
N THR A 76 -4.38 5.12 10.98
CA THR A 76 -4.54 4.45 9.68
C THR A 76 -4.64 5.44 8.54
N LEU A 77 -3.97 5.09 7.43
CA LEU A 77 -3.96 5.88 6.20
C LEU A 77 -4.86 5.25 5.14
N LEU A 78 -5.53 6.08 4.35
CA LEU A 78 -6.15 5.71 3.09
C LEU A 78 -5.42 6.42 1.94
N LEU A 79 -4.68 5.65 1.15
CA LEU A 79 -4.07 6.13 -0.08
C LEU A 79 -5.05 5.99 -1.25
N LYS A 80 -5.35 7.11 -1.90
CA LYS A 80 -5.99 7.11 -3.23
C LYS A 80 -4.87 7.08 -4.27
N VAL A 81 -4.81 6.04 -5.08
CA VAL A 81 -3.72 5.85 -6.04
C VAL A 81 -4.22 5.56 -7.45
N LYS A 82 -3.46 6.01 -8.44
CA LYS A 82 -3.50 5.46 -9.79
C LYS A 82 -2.55 4.27 -9.86
N GLN A 83 -3.09 3.07 -10.02
CA GLN A 83 -2.29 1.85 -10.19
C GLN A 83 -1.78 1.72 -11.62
N ILE A 84 -0.46 1.55 -11.78
CA ILE A 84 0.18 1.16 -13.04
C ILE A 84 0.39 -0.36 -13.01
N GLY A 85 -0.05 -1.08 -14.04
CA GLY A 85 -0.06 -2.55 -14.03
C GLY A 85 -0.98 -3.11 -12.95
N VAL A 86 -0.53 -4.12 -12.22
CA VAL A 86 -1.31 -4.80 -11.18
C VAL A 86 -0.73 -4.60 -9.77
N ALA A 87 -1.59 -4.46 -8.76
CA ALA A 87 -1.12 -4.30 -7.38
C ALA A 87 -0.55 -5.60 -6.81
N CYS A 88 -1.16 -6.75 -7.15
CA CYS A 88 -0.80 -8.04 -6.61
C CYS A 88 0.32 -8.74 -7.40
N HIS A 89 1.23 -9.42 -6.71
CA HIS A 89 2.30 -10.20 -7.34
C HIS A 89 1.80 -11.47 -8.04
N THR A 90 0.54 -11.86 -7.82
CA THR A 90 -0.09 -13.02 -8.47
C THR A 90 -0.78 -12.65 -9.80
N GLY A 91 -0.61 -11.42 -10.30
CA GLY A 91 -1.18 -10.98 -11.58
C GLY A 91 -2.56 -10.34 -11.49
N TYR A 92 -3.15 -10.22 -10.29
CA TYR A 92 -4.45 -9.58 -10.12
C TYR A 92 -4.33 -8.10 -9.79
N ARG A 93 -5.27 -7.31 -10.31
CA ARG A 93 -5.36 -5.87 -10.05
C ARG A 93 -5.38 -5.57 -8.55
N SER A 94 -6.19 -6.31 -7.78
CA SER A 94 -6.29 -6.23 -6.32
C SER A 94 -5.74 -7.50 -5.67
N CYS A 95 -5.15 -7.35 -4.48
CA CYS A 95 -4.82 -8.47 -3.60
C CYS A 95 -6.07 -9.20 -3.08
N PHE A 96 -7.23 -8.56 -3.11
CA PHE A 96 -8.51 -9.09 -2.65
C PHE A 96 -9.29 -9.82 -3.78
N TYR A 97 -8.58 -10.62 -4.56
CA TYR A 97 -9.15 -11.34 -5.72
C TYR A 97 -9.90 -12.64 -5.37
N ARG A 98 -9.90 -13.04 -4.10
CA ARG A 98 -10.44 -14.33 -3.65
C ARG A 98 -11.30 -14.18 -2.39
N ARG A 99 -12.41 -14.91 -2.35
CA ARG A 99 -13.28 -15.05 -1.18
C ARG A 99 -12.69 -16.00 -0.14
N ILE A 100 -13.29 -15.99 1.05
CA ILE A 100 -12.86 -16.83 2.18
C ILE A 100 -13.04 -18.34 1.91
N ASP A 101 -14.02 -18.69 1.06
CA ASP A 101 -14.29 -20.06 0.59
C ASP A 101 -13.38 -20.50 -0.57
N GLY A 102 -12.51 -19.60 -1.06
CA GLY A 102 -11.57 -19.89 -2.13
C GLY A 102 -12.04 -19.50 -3.53
N GLU A 103 -13.28 -19.05 -3.70
CA GLU A 103 -13.78 -18.58 -5.00
C GLU A 103 -12.97 -17.37 -5.49
N ILE A 104 -12.49 -17.43 -6.74
CA ILE A 104 -11.82 -16.31 -7.41
C ILE A 104 -12.89 -15.39 -8.00
N VAL A 105 -12.86 -14.11 -7.62
CA VAL A 105 -13.88 -13.11 -8.00
C VAL A 105 -13.36 -12.04 -8.96
N ALA A 106 -12.10 -12.12 -9.35
CA ALA A 106 -11.49 -11.19 -10.31
C ALA A 106 -10.76 -11.99 -11.40
N THR A 107 -10.60 -11.38 -12.56
CA THR A 107 -9.74 -11.91 -13.62
C THR A 107 -8.31 -11.39 -13.44
N GLN A 108 -7.31 -12.20 -13.78
CA GLN A 108 -5.94 -11.72 -13.90
C GLN A 108 -5.87 -10.68 -15.03
N GLY A 109 -5.05 -9.65 -14.82
CA GLY A 109 -4.78 -8.60 -15.80
C GLY A 109 -3.57 -8.93 -16.66
#